data_AF-A0A920T1B6-F1
#
_entry.id   AF-A0A920T1B6-F1
#
_cell.length_a   1.000
_cell.length_b   1.000
_cell.length_c   1.000
_cell.angle_alpha   90.00
_cell.angle_beta   90.00
_cell.angle_gamma   90.00
#
_symmetry.space_group_name_H-M   'P 1'
#
loop_
_entity.id
_entity.type
_entity.pdbx_description
1 polymer ?
#
loop_
_entity_poly.entity_id
_entity_poly.type
_entity_poly.pdbx_seq_one_letter_code
_entity_poly.pdbx_strand_id
1 'polypeptide(L)'
;MDSKSFGGAPLTAFQLVELCQNIENVSYVKEETVFAGQLTTSLLEQDNHAVKGVMGGMGCKFLIAEYNRGMCGNMPASHYGDIHSKIWNLLEQGDEKGCKRNPHSHGPPEQL
;
A
#
# COMPACT_ATOMS: atom_id res chain seq x y z
N MET A 1 7.81 -7.88 -16.47
CA MET A 1 7.12 -9.04 -15.85
C MET A 1 5.63 -8.80 -16.01
N ASP A 2 4.92 -9.72 -16.64
CA ASP A 2 3.47 -9.60 -16.82
C ASP A 2 2.76 -9.82 -15.47
N SER A 3 2.07 -8.80 -14.96
CA SER A 3 1.31 -8.85 -13.72
C SER A 3 0.07 -9.72 -13.93
N LYS A 4 0.10 -10.98 -13.49
CA LYS A 4 -1.10 -11.82 -13.45
C LYS A 4 -2.05 -11.28 -12.37
N SER A 5 -3.17 -10.69 -12.78
CA SER A 5 -4.26 -10.25 -11.91
C SER A 5 -5.33 -11.35 -11.73
N PHE A 6 -6.03 -11.35 -10.61
CA PHE A 6 -7.22 -12.18 -10.38
C PHE A 6 -8.44 -11.50 -11.04
N GLY A 7 -8.50 -11.52 -12.37
CA GLY A 7 -9.55 -10.88 -13.17
C GLY A 7 -9.32 -9.37 -13.37
N GLY A 8 -9.49 -8.91 -14.61
CA GLY A 8 -9.32 -7.50 -14.99
C GLY A 8 -8.32 -7.31 -16.15
N ALA A 9 -8.06 -6.05 -16.50
CA ALA A 9 -7.07 -5.65 -17.49
C ALA A 9 -5.78 -5.22 -16.75
N PRO A 10 -4.75 -6.07 -16.64
CA PRO A 10 -3.55 -5.71 -15.92
C PRO A 10 -2.83 -4.56 -16.64
N LEU A 11 -2.43 -3.55 -15.87
CA LEU A 11 -1.56 -2.48 -16.34
C LEU A 11 -0.13 -2.77 -15.86
N THR A 12 0.82 -2.52 -16.74
CA THR A 12 2.24 -2.55 -16.40
C THR A 12 2.62 -1.30 -15.59
N ALA A 13 3.75 -1.37 -14.87
CA ALA A 13 4.32 -0.20 -14.21
C ALA A 13 4.48 0.97 -15.18
N PHE A 14 5.02 0.72 -16.39
CA PHE A 14 5.15 1.72 -17.47
C PHE A 14 3.83 2.43 -17.78
N GLN A 15 2.77 1.66 -18.04
CA GLN A 15 1.46 2.23 -18.36
C GLN A 15 0.88 3.03 -17.18
N LEU A 16 1.10 2.62 -15.94
CA LEU A 16 0.64 3.36 -14.76
C LEU A 16 1.35 4.73 -14.65
N VAL A 17 2.66 4.77 -14.88
CA VAL A 17 3.41 6.04 -14.90
C VAL A 17 2.97 6.91 -16.06
N GLU A 18 2.80 6.34 -17.26
CA GLU A 18 2.33 7.08 -18.45
C GLU A 18 0.95 7.73 -18.20
N LEU A 19 0.02 7.01 -17.56
CA LEU A 19 -1.27 7.57 -17.18
C LEU A 19 -1.13 8.74 -16.19
N CYS A 20 -0.27 8.60 -15.19
CA CYS A 20 -0.06 9.67 -14.20
C CYS A 20 0.65 10.89 -14.77
N GLN A 21 1.51 10.70 -15.78
CA GLN A 21 2.20 11.79 -16.48
C GLN A 21 1.26 12.57 -17.41
N ASN A 22 0.36 11.87 -18.10
CA ASN A 22 -0.40 12.44 -19.21
C ASN A 22 -1.81 12.88 -18.84
N ILE A 23 -2.33 12.51 -17.67
CA ILE A 23 -3.68 12.85 -17.23
C ILE A 23 -3.61 13.64 -15.92
N GLU A 24 -3.97 14.93 -15.99
CA GLU A 24 -3.83 15.91 -14.90
C GLU A 24 -4.29 15.42 -13.51
N ASN A 25 -5.40 14.67 -13.47
CA ASN A 25 -6.03 14.26 -12.22
C ASN A 25 -5.79 12.77 -11.87
N VAL A 26 -4.86 12.11 -12.55
CA VAL A 26 -4.43 10.74 -12.23
C VAL A 26 -3.04 10.84 -11.62
N SER A 27 -2.90 10.52 -10.33
CA SER A 27 -1.57 10.61 -9.67
C SER A 27 -1.38 9.62 -8.52
N TYR A 28 -2.38 8.80 -8.20
CA TYR A 28 -2.30 7.78 -7.16
C TYR A 28 -2.70 6.43 -7.73
N VAL A 29 -2.01 5.37 -7.31
CA VAL A 29 -2.30 4.00 -7.72
C VAL A 29 -2.80 3.22 -6.52
N LYS A 30 -3.94 2.54 -6.68
CA LYS A 30 -4.35 1.46 -5.78
C LYS A 30 -3.95 0.15 -6.43
N GLU A 31 -2.98 -0.53 -5.84
CA GLU A 31 -2.41 -1.73 -6.44
C GLU A 31 -2.88 -2.98 -5.68
N GLU A 32 -3.66 -3.83 -6.36
CA GLU A 32 -4.27 -5.03 -5.78
C GLU A 32 -3.97 -6.32 -6.56
N THR A 33 -2.97 -6.32 -7.46
CA THR A 33 -2.58 -7.56 -8.13
C THR A 33 -1.82 -8.49 -7.19
N VAL A 34 -1.64 -9.75 -7.61
CA VAL A 34 -0.93 -10.78 -6.84
C VAL A 34 0.51 -10.37 -6.50
N PHE A 35 1.11 -9.49 -7.31
CA PHE A 35 2.50 -9.04 -7.17
C PHE A 35 2.58 -7.53 -6.89
N ALA A 36 1.62 -7.00 -6.11
CA ALA A 36 1.47 -5.58 -5.82
C ALA A 36 2.79 -4.91 -5.36
N GLY A 37 3.51 -5.55 -4.45
CA GLY A 37 4.79 -5.05 -3.97
C GLY A 37 5.86 -4.96 -5.07
N GLN A 38 6.01 -6.00 -5.90
CA GLN A 38 6.99 -6.03 -6.98
C GLN A 38 6.67 -4.99 -8.05
N LEU A 39 5.39 -4.85 -8.40
CA LEU A 39 4.93 -3.83 -9.33
C LEU A 39 5.19 -2.44 -8.78
N THR A 40 4.94 -2.20 -7.48
CA THR A 40 5.25 -0.92 -6.82
C THR A 40 6.73 -0.59 -6.89
N THR A 41 7.61 -1.54 -6.55
CA THR A 41 9.06 -1.33 -6.67
C THR A 41 9.42 -0.97 -8.11
N SER A 42 8.90 -1.71 -9.08
CA SER A 42 9.18 -1.47 -10.50
C SER A 42 8.67 -0.10 -10.96
N LEU A 43 7.50 0.33 -10.47
CA LEU A 43 6.85 1.61 -10.78
C LEU A 43 7.63 2.79 -10.19
N LEU A 44 8.06 2.70 -8.93
CA LEU A 44 8.80 3.78 -8.27
C LEU A 44 10.21 3.95 -8.86
N GLU A 45 10.83 2.88 -9.37
CA GLU A 45 12.15 2.95 -10.03
C GLU A 45 12.14 3.71 -11.36
N GLN A 46 11.00 3.76 -12.05
CA GLN A 46 10.84 4.42 -13.35
C GLN A 46 10.06 5.74 -13.27
N ASP A 47 9.42 6.04 -12.13
CA ASP A 47 8.61 7.23 -11.98
C ASP A 47 9.49 8.49 -11.85
N ASN A 48 9.21 9.48 -12.69
CA ASN A 48 9.85 10.80 -12.63
C ASN A 48 8.95 11.79 -11.85
N HIS A 49 8.53 11.40 -10.65
CA HIS A 49 7.68 12.17 -9.74
C HIS A 49 6.22 12.40 -10.19
N ALA A 50 5.72 11.66 -11.18
CA ALA A 50 4.33 11.78 -11.62
C ALA A 50 3.39 11.00 -10.69
N VAL A 51 3.87 9.93 -10.06
CA VAL A 51 3.09 9.13 -9.11
C VAL A 51 3.29 9.69 -7.70
N LYS A 52 2.25 10.32 -7.16
CA LYS A 52 2.23 10.88 -5.80
C LYS A 52 2.19 9.79 -4.72
N GLY A 53 1.80 8.58 -5.07
CA GLY A 53 1.84 7.46 -4.13
C GLY A 53 1.14 6.20 -4.63
N VAL A 54 1.59 5.06 -4.10
CA VAL A 54 0.97 3.76 -4.31
C VAL A 54 0.40 3.27 -2.99
N MET A 55 -0.86 2.84 -3.00
CA MET A 55 -1.57 2.30 -1.85
C MET A 55 -1.91 0.82 -2.08
N GLY A 56 -1.63 0.00 -1.07
CA GLY A 56 -1.97 -1.42 -1.07
C GLY A 56 -3.48 -1.67 -0.88
N GLY A 57 -3.88 -2.91 -1.06
CA GLY A 57 -5.27 -3.36 -0.90
C GLY A 57 -5.34 -4.68 -0.15
N MET A 58 -6.09 -5.65 -0.69
CA MET A 58 -6.18 -7.02 -0.13
C MET A 58 -6.50 -7.05 1.39
N GLY A 59 -7.29 -6.09 1.87
CA GLY A 59 -7.65 -5.98 3.28
C GLY A 59 -6.45 -5.75 4.23
N CYS A 60 -5.39 -5.07 3.78
CA CYS A 60 -4.13 -4.86 4.52
C CYS A 60 -3.33 -6.15 4.81
N LYS A 61 -3.61 -7.24 4.10
CA LYS A 61 -2.93 -8.53 4.32
C LYS A 61 -1.40 -8.44 4.23
N PHE A 62 -0.89 -7.55 3.39
CA PHE A 62 0.55 -7.39 3.14
C PHE A 62 1.12 -6.06 3.64
N LEU A 63 0.40 -5.33 4.50
CA LEU A 63 0.69 -3.95 4.91
C LEU A 63 2.18 -3.69 5.24
N ILE A 64 2.79 -4.53 6.08
CA ILE A 64 4.21 -4.37 6.47
C ILE A 64 5.14 -4.59 5.27
N ALA A 65 4.89 -5.61 4.44
CA ALA A 65 5.72 -5.92 3.28
C ALA A 65 5.56 -4.87 2.17
N GLU A 66 4.36 -4.31 2.02
CA GLU A 66 4.02 -3.23 1.11
C GLU A 66 4.66 -1.90 1.52
N TYR A 67 4.59 -1.57 2.81
CA TYR A 67 5.29 -0.42 3.40
C TYR A 67 6.80 -0.45 3.10
N ASN A 68 7.45 -1.60 3.35
CA ASN A 68 8.88 -1.78 3.10
C ASN A 68 9.28 -1.68 1.62
N ARG A 69 8.30 -1.66 0.70
CA ARG A 69 8.51 -1.48 -0.74
C ARG A 69 8.19 -0.07 -1.24
N GLY A 70 7.92 0.87 -0.34
CA GLY A 70 7.68 2.27 -0.65
C GLY A 70 6.21 2.61 -0.93
N MET A 71 5.26 1.71 -0.64
CA MET A 71 3.86 2.12 -0.64
C MET A 71 3.62 3.16 0.46
N CYS A 72 2.77 4.14 0.17
CA CYS A 72 2.48 5.29 1.06
C CYS A 72 1.17 5.13 1.83
N GLY A 73 0.49 3.99 1.70
CA GLY A 73 -0.73 3.71 2.44
C GLY A 73 -1.34 2.38 2.05
N ASN A 74 -2.56 2.16 2.54
CA ASN A 74 -3.37 0.99 2.26
C ASN A 74 -4.85 1.42 2.21
N MET A 75 -5.64 0.87 1.30
CA MET A 75 -7.07 1.17 1.13
C MET A 75 -7.95 -0.09 1.27
N PRO A 76 -8.08 -0.63 2.50
CA PRO A 76 -8.90 -1.82 2.77
C PRO A 76 -10.39 -1.47 2.89
N ALA A 77 -11.27 -2.35 2.42
CA ALA A 77 -12.67 -2.37 2.84
C ALA A 77 -12.78 -3.14 4.17
N SER A 78 -12.40 -2.52 5.29
CA SER A 78 -12.29 -3.18 6.60
C SER A 78 -12.93 -2.37 7.71
N HIS A 79 -13.52 -3.07 8.69
CA HIS A 79 -14.02 -2.50 9.95
C HIS A 79 -12.89 -2.23 10.96
N TYR A 80 -11.65 -2.64 10.66
CA TYR A 80 -10.48 -2.55 11.54
C TYR A 80 -9.52 -1.43 11.14
N GLY A 81 -10.05 -0.33 10.59
CA GLY A 81 -9.24 0.80 10.11
C GLY A 81 -8.37 1.44 11.20
N ASP A 82 -8.87 1.46 12.43
CA ASP A 82 -8.13 1.90 13.62
C ASP A 82 -6.91 1.03 13.91
N ILE A 83 -7.05 -0.30 13.80
CA ILE A 83 -5.96 -1.26 13.99
C ILE A 83 -4.93 -1.09 12.88
N HIS A 84 -5.36 -0.98 11.62
CA HIS A 84 -4.45 -0.76 10.49
C HIS A 84 -3.67 0.55 10.63
N SER A 85 -4.32 1.63 11.07
CA SER A 85 -3.69 2.93 11.32
C SER A 85 -2.65 2.86 12.43
N LYS A 86 -2.91 2.10 13.51
CA LYS A 86 -1.92 1.87 14.57
C LYS A 86 -0.69 1.13 14.05
N ILE A 87 -0.87 0.09 13.23
CA ILE A 87 0.25 -0.62 12.61
C ILE A 87 1.06 0.32 11.71
N TRP A 88 0.38 1.11 10.88
CA TRP A 88 1.03 2.11 10.02
C TRP A 88 1.89 3.10 10.81
N ASN A 89 1.36 3.65 11.90
CA ASN A 89 2.07 4.59 12.75
C ASN A 89 3.31 3.97 13.41
N LEU A 90 3.25 2.69 13.81
CA LEU A 90 4.41 1.98 14.35
C LEU A 90 5.49 1.77 13.29
N LEU A 91 5.11 1.53 12.03
CA LEU A 91 6.06 1.44 10.91
C LEU A 91 6.77 2.78 10.67
N GLU A 92 6.03 3.88 10.62
CA GLU A 92 6.58 5.24 10.48
C GLU A 92 7.52 5.64 11.63
N GLN A 93 7.32 5.05 12.82
CA GLN A 93 8.20 5.24 13.98
C GLN A 93 9.42 4.30 13.98
N GLY A 94 9.52 3.36 13.03
CA GLY A 94 10.57 2.34 12.98
C GLY A 94 10.41 1.21 14.01
N ASP A 95 9.25 1.07 14.66
CA ASP A 95 8.98 0.00 15.63
C ASP A 95 8.45 -1.27 14.94
N GLU A 96 9.33 -1.98 14.26
CA GLU A 96 9.00 -3.25 13.62
C GLU A 96 8.53 -4.33 14.62
N LYS A 97 9.04 -4.30 15.86
CA LYS A 97 8.69 -5.29 16.89
C LYS A 97 7.25 -5.08 17.35
N GLY A 98 6.83 -3.83 17.54
CA GLY A 98 5.45 -3.45 17.83
C GLY A 98 4.50 -3.87 16.71
N CYS A 99 4.89 -3.68 15.44
CA CYS A 99 4.09 -4.09 14.28
C CYS A 99 3.78 -5.60 14.25
N LYS A 100 4.80 -6.44 14.52
CA LYS A 100 4.68 -7.90 14.51
C LYS A 100 3.91 -8.45 15.73
N ARG A 101 3.81 -7.66 16.81
CA ARG A 101 3.17 -8.02 18.09
C ARG A 101 1.70 -7.62 18.19
N ASN A 102 1.12 -6.97 17.20
CA ASN A 102 -0.26 -6.52 17.23
C ASN A 102 -1.23 -7.48 16.52
N PRO A 103 -1.76 -8.53 17.18
CA PRO A 103 -2.90 -9.26 16.66
C PRO A 103 -4.24 -8.83 17.27
N HIS A 104 -4.34 -8.40 18.54
CA HIS A 104 -5.61 -7.99 19.21
C HIS A 104 -5.42 -7.23 20.55
N SER A 105 -4.42 -6.34 20.70
CA SER A 105 -4.30 -5.58 21.95
C SER A 105 -5.35 -4.47 22.05
N HIS A 106 -6.52 -4.80 22.59
CA HIS A 106 -7.28 -3.83 23.37
C HIS A 106 -6.41 -3.47 24.58
N GLY A 107 -5.63 -2.40 24.45
CA GLY A 107 -5.16 -1.68 25.65
C GLY A 107 -6.39 -1.27 26.46
N PRO A 108 -6.29 -1.19 27.79
CA PRO A 108 -7.43 -0.77 28.61
C PRO A 108 -7.97 0.55 28.05
N PRO A 109 -9.31 0.75 28.01
CA PRO A 109 -9.88 1.99 27.54
C PRO A 109 -9.25 3.14 28.32
N GLU A 110 -8.73 4.11 27.59
CA GLU A 110 -8.23 5.36 28.16
C GLU A 110 -9.41 5.97 28.93
N GLN A 111 -9.26 6.07 30.24
CA GLN A 111 -10.28 6.64 31.12
C GLN A 111 -10.46 8.11 30.71
N LEU A 112 -11.63 8.40 30.13
CA LEU A 112 -12.19 9.75 30.06
C LEU A 112 -12.62 10.20 31.45
#